data_AF-A0A4Q8QNM9-F1
#
_entry.id   AF-A0A4Q8QNM9-F1
#
_cell.length_a   1.000
_cell.length_b   1.000
_cell.length_c   1.000
_cell.angle_alpha   90.00
_cell.angle_beta   90.00
_cell.angle_gamma   90.00
#
_symmetry.space_group_name_H-M   'P 1'
#
loop_
_entity.id
_entity.type
_entity.pdbx_description
1 polymer ?
#
loop_
_entity_poly.entity_id
_entity_poly.type
_entity_poly.pdbx_seq_one_letter_code
_entity_poly.pdbx_strand_id
1 'polypeptide(L)'
;PKEAIARARCVVAEAEIALASRDLGFPAKALDAARATLEAHSDFVNAAHARYLEIRRLLLIGRLDEAERRLADLDPAPFPPASRAAHELVVAGIAMRRLRTKPARAALARAEAAARQARIPALTAEVESAALLLGTPAARLVARGKERPLLLDEVEALLVSKSLVVDACRYVVRERDVTVSLATRPVLFALARALAEAWPNDVTRETLVARAFRGKHADESHRARLRVEIGRLRSMLRTLADVSATKQGFALVPHLACDIVVLARPVEEDHAEVLAFLADGESWSSSALALALGASQRTIQRALDALAAKDKVQSFGRGRARRWMTPPLPGFATTLLLTAPLPNG
;
A
#
# COMPACT_ATOMS: atom_id res chain seq x y z
N PRO A 1 -29.14 -31.26 3.79
CA PRO A 1 -27.83 -31.14 4.50
C PRO A 1 -26.60 -31.29 3.59
N LYS A 2 -26.41 -32.43 2.90
CA LYS A 2 -25.22 -32.68 2.05
C LYS A 2 -25.06 -31.68 0.90
N GLU A 3 -26.15 -31.32 0.23
CA GLU A 3 -26.10 -30.32 -0.85
C GLU A 3 -25.75 -28.91 -0.35
N ALA A 4 -26.18 -28.53 0.85
CA ALA A 4 -25.90 -27.22 1.41
C ALA A 4 -24.41 -27.05 1.73
N ILE A 5 -23.78 -28.10 2.28
CA ILE A 5 -22.33 -28.14 2.52
C ILE A 5 -21.56 -28.09 1.19
N ALA A 6 -21.97 -28.89 0.20
CA ALA A 6 -21.32 -28.88 -1.12
C ALA A 6 -21.38 -27.51 -1.80
N ARG A 7 -22.55 -26.86 -1.80
CA ARG A 7 -22.71 -25.48 -2.32
C ARG A 7 -21.84 -24.48 -1.56
N ALA A 8 -21.79 -24.57 -0.23
CA ALA A 8 -20.94 -23.70 0.58
C ALA A 8 -19.45 -23.88 0.25
N ARG A 9 -18.97 -25.13 0.05
CA ARG A 9 -17.60 -25.40 -0.39
C ARG A 9 -17.31 -24.83 -1.78
N CYS A 10 -18.25 -24.92 -2.73
CA CYS A 10 -18.11 -24.30 -4.04
C CYS A 10 -17.94 -22.78 -3.93
N VAL A 11 -18.74 -22.11 -3.10
CA VAL A 11 -18.61 -20.66 -2.87
C VAL A 11 -17.23 -20.30 -2.30
N VAL A 12 -16.69 -21.11 -1.39
CA VAL A 12 -15.34 -20.90 -0.84
C VAL A 12 -14.28 -21.06 -1.93
N ALA A 13 -14.37 -22.09 -2.76
CA ALA A 13 -13.45 -22.30 -3.88
C ALA A 13 -13.53 -21.18 -4.93
N GLU A 14 -14.73 -20.71 -5.25
CA GLU A 14 -14.93 -19.55 -6.15
C GLU A 14 -14.30 -18.28 -5.57
N ALA A 15 -14.46 -18.03 -4.26
CA ALA A 15 -13.84 -16.89 -3.60
C ALA A 15 -12.31 -16.97 -3.61
N GLU A 16 -11.73 -18.17 -3.49
CA GLU A 16 -10.29 -18.39 -3.61
C GLU A 16 -9.78 -18.06 -5.02
N ILE A 17 -10.45 -18.56 -6.06
CA ILE A 17 -10.13 -18.25 -7.45
C ILE A 17 -10.26 -16.74 -7.72
N ALA A 18 -11.32 -16.11 -7.22
CA ALA A 18 -11.53 -14.68 -7.35
C ALA A 18 -10.40 -13.88 -6.68
N LEU A 19 -9.99 -14.28 -5.48
CA LEU A 19 -8.88 -13.64 -4.77
C LEU A 19 -7.55 -13.82 -5.50
N ALA A 20 -7.24 -15.04 -5.95
CA ALA A 20 -6.02 -15.35 -6.69
C ALA A 20 -5.94 -14.57 -8.02
N SER A 21 -7.07 -14.43 -8.72
CA SER A 21 -7.17 -13.65 -9.97
C SER A 21 -7.37 -12.15 -9.76
N ARG A 22 -7.20 -11.67 -8.51
CA ARG A 22 -7.39 -10.26 -8.11
C ARG A 22 -8.74 -9.68 -8.56
N ASP A 23 -9.80 -10.51 -8.56
CA ASP A 23 -11.19 -10.08 -8.70
C ASP A 23 -11.83 -9.91 -7.31
N LEU A 24 -11.65 -8.72 -6.74
CA LEU A 24 -12.05 -8.42 -5.37
C LEU A 24 -13.54 -8.03 -5.23
N GLY A 25 -14.28 -8.06 -6.34
CA GLY A 25 -15.71 -7.76 -6.39
C GLY A 25 -16.62 -8.90 -5.94
N PHE A 26 -16.06 -10.05 -5.54
CA PHE A 26 -16.86 -11.21 -5.14
C PHE A 26 -17.79 -10.89 -3.96
N PRO A 27 -18.98 -11.53 -3.89
CA PRO A 27 -19.99 -11.16 -2.90
C PRO A 27 -19.59 -11.59 -1.49
N ALA A 28 -19.07 -10.67 -0.67
CA ALA A 28 -18.65 -10.96 0.71
C ALA A 28 -19.77 -11.63 1.54
N LYS A 29 -21.03 -11.21 1.34
CA LYS A 29 -22.20 -11.80 2.01
C LYS A 29 -22.40 -13.29 1.66
N ALA A 30 -22.08 -13.69 0.44
CA ALA A 30 -22.20 -15.09 0.02
C ALA A 30 -21.13 -15.95 0.71
N LEU A 31 -19.90 -15.43 0.83
CA LEU A 31 -18.82 -16.10 1.57
C LEU A 31 -19.13 -16.20 3.06
N ASP A 32 -19.69 -15.15 3.67
CA ASP A 32 -20.17 -15.17 5.06
C ASP A 32 -21.26 -16.21 5.31
N ALA A 33 -22.24 -16.30 4.40
CA ALA A 33 -23.32 -17.29 4.49
C ALA A 33 -22.80 -18.73 4.29
N ALA A 34 -21.87 -18.93 3.35
CA ALA A 34 -21.20 -20.21 3.14
C ALA A 34 -20.43 -20.62 4.40
N ARG A 35 -19.65 -19.71 4.99
CA ARG A 35 -18.95 -19.93 6.26
C ARG A 35 -19.91 -20.35 7.38
N ALA A 36 -20.97 -19.59 7.62
CA ALA A 36 -21.95 -19.92 8.66
C ALA A 36 -22.59 -21.30 8.45
N THR A 37 -22.86 -21.66 7.19
CA THR A 37 -23.36 -23.00 6.83
C THR A 37 -22.34 -24.08 7.16
N LEU A 38 -21.06 -23.86 6.87
CA LEU A 38 -19.97 -24.82 7.16
C LEU A 38 -19.76 -24.98 8.68
N GLU A 39 -19.77 -23.89 9.45
CA GLU A 39 -19.67 -23.91 10.92
C GLU A 39 -20.85 -24.69 11.54
N ALA A 40 -22.08 -24.45 11.08
CA ALA A 40 -23.27 -25.14 11.58
C ALA A 40 -23.28 -26.66 11.30
N HIS A 41 -22.45 -27.13 10.36
CA HIS A 41 -22.30 -28.54 10.01
C HIS A 41 -20.93 -29.11 10.42
N SER A 42 -20.20 -28.43 11.31
CA SER A 42 -18.90 -28.84 11.85
C SER A 42 -17.78 -29.00 10.81
N ASP A 43 -17.91 -28.36 9.64
CA ASP A 43 -16.84 -28.29 8.63
C ASP A 43 -15.90 -27.10 8.92
N PHE A 44 -15.21 -27.20 10.05
CA PHE A 44 -14.40 -26.10 10.59
C PHE A 44 -13.21 -25.73 9.72
N VAL A 45 -12.67 -26.69 8.95
CA VAL A 45 -11.54 -26.44 8.05
C VAL A 45 -11.94 -25.50 6.91
N ASN A 46 -13.05 -25.79 6.23
CA ASN A 46 -13.52 -24.93 5.14
C ASN A 46 -14.09 -23.60 5.68
N ALA A 47 -14.70 -23.60 6.86
CA ALA A 47 -15.13 -22.37 7.52
C ALA A 47 -13.94 -21.45 7.86
N ALA A 48 -12.85 -22.01 8.38
CA ALA A 48 -11.63 -21.26 8.66
C ALA A 48 -10.99 -20.73 7.38
N HIS A 49 -10.97 -21.52 6.30
CA HIS A 49 -10.50 -21.07 4.99
C HIS A 49 -11.35 -19.91 4.44
N ALA A 50 -12.67 -19.97 4.57
CA ALA A 50 -13.56 -18.87 4.19
C ALA A 50 -13.24 -17.57 4.93
N ARG A 51 -13.03 -17.63 6.26
CA ARG A 51 -12.59 -16.46 7.06
C ARG A 51 -11.24 -15.94 6.57
N TYR A 52 -10.31 -16.83 6.26
CA TYR A 52 -8.99 -16.47 5.79
C TYR A 52 -9.05 -15.72 4.45
N LEU A 53 -9.87 -16.17 3.50
CA LEU A 53 -10.11 -15.47 2.23
C LEU A 53 -10.70 -14.07 2.43
N GLU A 54 -11.62 -13.90 3.39
CA GLU A 54 -12.16 -12.58 3.78
C GLU A 54 -11.05 -11.66 4.31
N ILE A 55 -10.19 -12.15 5.21
CA ILE A 55 -9.09 -11.38 5.78
C ILE A 55 -8.07 -10.98 4.71
N ARG A 56 -7.69 -11.90 3.82
CA ARG A 56 -6.80 -11.57 2.69
C ARG A 56 -7.41 -10.51 1.80
N ARG A 57 -8.71 -10.60 1.48
CA ARG A 57 -9.39 -9.55 0.73
C ARG A 57 -9.31 -8.21 1.45
N LEU A 58 -9.60 -8.16 2.75
CA LEU A 58 -9.53 -6.93 3.56
C LEU A 58 -8.13 -6.30 3.52
N LEU A 59 -7.08 -7.13 3.61
CA LEU A 59 -5.69 -6.69 3.47
C LEU A 59 -5.41 -6.07 2.10
N LEU A 60 -5.90 -6.68 1.02
CA LEU A 60 -5.70 -6.18 -0.34
C LEU A 60 -6.41 -4.85 -0.60
N ILE A 61 -7.58 -4.64 -0.01
CA ILE A 61 -8.31 -3.37 -0.14
C ILE A 61 -7.95 -2.35 0.95
N GLY A 62 -6.89 -2.60 1.73
CA GLY A 62 -6.38 -1.66 2.74
C GLY A 62 -7.22 -1.50 4.00
N ARG A 63 -8.19 -2.39 4.27
CA ARG A 63 -9.04 -2.35 5.48
C ARG A 63 -8.38 -3.08 6.66
N LEU A 64 -7.27 -2.51 7.14
CA LEU A 64 -6.38 -3.13 8.12
C LEU A 64 -7.04 -3.36 9.49
N ASP A 65 -7.81 -2.40 9.99
CA ASP A 65 -8.48 -2.53 11.30
C ASP A 65 -9.49 -3.69 11.31
N GLU A 66 -10.15 -3.95 10.17
CA GLU A 66 -11.07 -5.07 10.04
C GLU A 66 -10.33 -6.39 9.85
N ALA A 67 -9.26 -6.40 9.05
CA ALA A 67 -8.42 -7.58 8.90
C ALA A 67 -7.85 -8.03 10.27
N GLU A 68 -7.36 -7.08 11.09
CA GLU A 68 -6.78 -7.35 12.41
C GLU A 68 -7.84 -7.87 13.39
N ARG A 69 -9.04 -7.25 13.42
CA ARG A 69 -10.15 -7.75 14.25
C ARG A 69 -10.58 -9.17 13.86
N ARG A 70 -10.81 -9.41 12.56
CA ARG A 70 -11.22 -10.74 12.06
C ARG A 70 -10.16 -11.81 12.30
N LEU A 71 -8.88 -11.44 12.23
CA LEU A 71 -7.77 -12.34 12.51
C LEU A 71 -7.68 -12.69 14.00
N ALA A 72 -7.96 -11.74 14.90
CA ALA A 72 -7.97 -11.99 16.34
C ALA A 72 -9.03 -13.01 16.78
N ASP A 73 -10.13 -13.13 16.02
CA ASP A 73 -11.21 -14.09 16.28
C ASP A 73 -10.92 -15.51 15.73
N LEU A 74 -9.72 -15.74 15.17
CA LEU A 74 -9.29 -17.05 14.65
C LEU A 74 -8.34 -17.75 15.62
N ASP A 75 -8.65 -19.00 15.95
CA ASP A 75 -7.70 -19.90 16.60
C ASP A 75 -6.85 -20.63 15.54
N PRO A 76 -5.54 -20.38 15.47
CA PRO A 76 -4.65 -21.04 14.51
C PRO A 76 -4.20 -22.44 14.96
N ALA A 77 -4.42 -22.85 16.22
CA ALA A 77 -3.96 -24.14 16.74
C ALA A 77 -4.42 -25.37 15.93
N PRO A 78 -5.70 -25.47 15.50
CA PRO A 78 -6.18 -26.64 14.76
C PRO A 78 -5.80 -26.65 13.28
N PHE A 79 -5.15 -25.60 12.76
CA PHE A 79 -4.89 -25.50 11.33
C PHE A 79 -3.82 -26.51 10.86
N PRO A 80 -4.01 -27.13 9.68
CA PRO A 80 -2.94 -27.91 9.06
C PRO A 80 -1.76 -26.99 8.68
N PRO A 81 -0.55 -27.55 8.48
CA PRO A 81 0.65 -26.75 8.20
C PRO A 81 0.51 -25.70 7.09
N ALA A 82 -0.15 -26.06 5.97
CA ALA A 82 -0.38 -25.12 4.87
C ALA A 82 -1.23 -23.90 5.30
N SER A 83 -2.34 -24.14 5.99
CA SER A 83 -3.21 -23.07 6.50
C SER A 83 -2.54 -22.25 7.61
N ARG A 84 -1.65 -22.87 8.43
CA ARG A 84 -0.83 -22.13 9.40
C ARG A 84 0.15 -21.18 8.73
N ALA A 85 0.84 -21.62 7.68
CA ALA A 85 1.73 -20.74 6.93
C ALA A 85 0.99 -19.55 6.32
N ALA A 86 -0.19 -19.83 5.73
CA ALA A 86 -1.07 -18.81 5.18
C ALA A 86 -1.53 -17.81 6.27
N HIS A 87 -1.97 -18.30 7.44
CA HIS A 87 -2.32 -17.46 8.58
C HIS A 87 -1.17 -16.52 8.98
N GLU A 88 0.05 -17.06 9.11
CA GLU A 88 1.23 -16.28 9.50
C GLU A 88 1.66 -15.27 8.43
N LEU A 89 1.46 -15.55 7.14
CA LEU A 89 1.63 -14.58 6.05
C LEU A 89 0.67 -13.40 6.19
N VAL A 90 -0.57 -13.65 6.60
CA VAL A 90 -1.53 -12.58 6.90
C VAL A 90 -1.13 -11.77 8.13
N VAL A 91 -0.69 -12.43 9.21
CA VAL A 91 -0.15 -11.74 10.40
C VAL A 91 1.02 -10.84 10.00
N ALA A 92 1.97 -11.36 9.22
CA ALA A 92 3.10 -10.60 8.70
C ALA A 92 2.63 -9.41 7.84
N GLY A 93 1.71 -9.63 6.91
CA GLY A 93 1.17 -8.60 6.03
C GLY A 93 0.43 -7.46 6.76
N ILE A 94 -0.27 -7.76 7.86
CA ILE A 94 -0.85 -6.74 8.76
C ILE A 94 0.27 -5.99 9.48
N ALA A 95 1.19 -6.72 10.11
CA ALA A 95 2.28 -6.14 10.88
C ALA A 95 3.15 -5.19 10.04
N MET A 96 3.50 -5.57 8.81
CA MET A 96 4.25 -4.72 7.88
C MET A 96 3.50 -3.42 7.54
N ARG A 97 2.21 -3.49 7.22
CA ARG A 97 1.39 -2.30 6.89
C ARG A 97 1.15 -1.40 8.11
N ARG A 98 1.21 -1.96 9.32
CA ARG A 98 1.21 -1.22 10.60
C ARG A 98 2.59 -0.67 10.99
N LEU A 99 3.63 -0.90 10.18
CA LEU A 99 5.03 -0.58 10.49
C LEU A 99 5.52 -1.23 11.80
N ARG A 100 5.09 -2.46 12.08
CA ARG A 100 5.55 -3.26 13.21
C ARG A 100 6.53 -4.32 12.70
N THR A 101 7.80 -3.97 12.57
CA THR A 101 8.77 -4.80 11.84
C THR A 101 9.16 -6.04 12.62
N LYS A 102 9.29 -5.94 13.95
CA LYS A 102 9.58 -7.10 14.82
C LYS A 102 8.48 -8.17 14.75
N PRO A 103 7.19 -7.85 14.97
CA PRO A 103 6.11 -8.81 14.76
C PRO A 103 6.06 -9.40 13.35
N ALA A 104 6.31 -8.58 12.31
CA ALA A 104 6.34 -9.06 10.93
C ALA A 104 7.42 -10.14 10.71
N ARG A 105 8.65 -9.90 11.18
CA ARG A 105 9.76 -10.86 11.09
C ARG A 105 9.44 -12.16 11.85
N ALA A 106 8.87 -12.06 13.05
CA ALA A 106 8.49 -13.22 13.84
C ALA A 106 7.39 -14.07 13.16
N ALA A 107 6.40 -13.41 12.55
CA ALA A 107 5.34 -14.07 11.80
C ALA A 107 5.89 -14.78 10.56
N LEU A 108 6.76 -14.12 9.78
CA LEU A 108 7.41 -14.76 8.62
C LEU A 108 8.24 -15.98 9.00
N ALA A 109 8.96 -15.95 10.14
CA ALA A 109 9.68 -17.12 10.62
C ALA A 109 8.75 -18.30 10.97
N ARG A 110 7.58 -18.02 11.57
CA ARG A 110 6.55 -19.04 11.80
C ARG A 110 5.92 -19.54 10.50
N ALA A 111 5.69 -18.65 9.54
CA ALA A 111 5.19 -18.99 8.22
C ALA A 111 6.15 -19.94 7.49
N GLU A 112 7.45 -19.66 7.55
CA GLU A 112 8.49 -20.47 6.93
C GLU A 112 8.56 -21.87 7.54
N ALA A 113 8.53 -21.97 8.87
CA ALA A 113 8.50 -23.27 9.55
C ALA A 113 7.26 -24.10 9.16
N ALA A 114 6.08 -23.47 9.07
CA ALA A 114 4.85 -24.13 8.66
C ALA A 114 4.85 -24.53 7.17
N ALA A 115 5.40 -23.68 6.29
CA ALA A 115 5.55 -23.98 4.87
C ALA A 115 6.49 -25.18 4.62
N ARG A 116 7.61 -25.23 5.35
CA ARG A 116 8.53 -26.38 5.32
C ARG A 116 7.84 -27.68 5.74
N GLN A 117 7.00 -27.65 6.79
CA GLN A 117 6.20 -28.80 7.22
C GLN A 117 5.15 -29.22 6.19
N ALA A 118 4.53 -28.24 5.52
CA ALA A 118 3.52 -28.48 4.48
C ALA A 118 4.10 -29.15 3.24
N ARG A 119 5.40 -28.95 2.95
CA ARG A 119 6.11 -29.49 1.77
C ARG A 119 5.45 -29.07 0.44
N ILE A 120 4.98 -27.83 0.38
CA ILE A 120 4.39 -27.21 -0.82
C ILE A 120 5.39 -26.17 -1.35
N PRO A 121 6.09 -26.44 -2.47
CA PRO A 121 7.11 -25.51 -2.99
C PRO A 121 6.59 -24.10 -3.26
N ALA A 122 5.38 -23.97 -3.81
CA ALA A 122 4.76 -22.68 -4.11
C ALA A 122 4.53 -21.83 -2.83
N LEU A 123 4.18 -22.47 -1.72
CA LEU A 123 3.95 -21.79 -0.44
C LEU A 123 5.28 -21.33 0.19
N THR A 124 6.34 -22.14 0.06
CA THR A 124 7.69 -21.72 0.46
C THR A 124 8.13 -20.49 -0.32
N ALA A 125 7.93 -20.48 -1.64
CA ALA A 125 8.26 -19.33 -2.49
C ALA A 125 7.44 -18.07 -2.12
N GLU A 126 6.17 -18.22 -1.74
CA GLU A 126 5.34 -17.10 -1.26
C GLU A 126 5.91 -16.51 0.05
N VAL A 127 6.35 -17.36 0.99
CA VAL A 127 7.00 -16.91 2.23
C VAL A 127 8.33 -16.22 1.98
N GLU A 128 9.17 -16.79 1.11
CA GLU A 128 10.46 -16.18 0.73
C GLU A 128 10.26 -14.82 0.07
N SER A 129 9.30 -14.70 -0.87
CA SER A 129 8.96 -13.43 -1.52
C SER A 129 8.48 -12.39 -0.50
N ALA A 130 7.61 -12.78 0.44
CA ALA A 130 7.15 -11.90 1.51
C ALA A 130 8.30 -11.46 2.45
N ALA A 131 9.26 -12.34 2.72
CA ALA A 131 10.43 -12.02 3.53
C ALA A 131 11.39 -11.06 2.83
N LEU A 132 11.57 -11.19 1.51
CA LEU A 132 12.39 -10.28 0.72
C LEU A 132 11.90 -8.83 0.79
N LEU A 133 10.58 -8.61 0.87
CA LEU A 133 10.01 -7.26 0.99
C LEU A 133 10.55 -6.48 2.19
N LEU A 134 10.90 -7.14 3.31
CA LEU A 134 11.50 -6.49 4.47
C LEU A 134 12.93 -5.98 4.22
N GLY A 135 13.61 -6.53 3.22
CA GLY A 135 14.93 -6.09 2.78
C GLY A 135 14.92 -5.05 1.67
N THR A 136 13.74 -4.65 1.19
CA THR A 136 13.60 -3.63 0.13
C THR A 136 13.36 -2.23 0.70
N PRO A 137 13.83 -1.17 0.03
CA PRO A 137 13.53 0.21 0.44
C PRO A 137 12.02 0.49 0.48
N ALA A 138 11.53 0.86 1.67
CA ALA A 138 10.13 1.18 1.93
C ALA A 138 9.84 2.69 1.78
N ALA A 139 10.86 3.53 1.88
CA ALA A 139 10.76 4.98 1.71
C ALA A 139 12.12 5.60 1.36
N ARG A 140 12.14 6.91 1.12
CA ARG A 140 13.35 7.74 1.10
C ARG A 140 13.29 8.76 2.23
N LEU A 141 14.40 8.94 2.94
CA LEU A 141 14.60 10.04 3.86
C LEU A 141 15.22 11.21 3.12
N VAL A 142 14.57 12.37 3.15
CA VAL A 142 15.12 13.63 2.66
C VAL A 142 15.36 14.55 3.85
N ALA A 143 16.61 14.95 4.05
CA ALA A 143 17.01 15.81 5.15
C ALA A 143 18.21 16.67 4.73
N ARG A 144 18.13 18.00 4.94
CA ARG A 144 19.22 18.97 4.66
C ARG A 144 19.81 18.81 3.24
N GLY A 145 18.94 18.65 2.25
CA GLY A 145 19.34 18.48 0.84
C GLY A 145 19.99 17.14 0.49
N LYS A 146 20.06 16.18 1.42
CA LYS A 146 20.52 14.81 1.16
C LYS A 146 19.35 13.85 1.15
N GLU A 147 19.46 12.83 0.29
CA GLU A 147 18.48 11.75 0.19
C GLU A 147 19.14 10.39 0.43
N ARG A 148 18.45 9.50 1.13
CA ARG A 148 18.86 8.10 1.25
C ARG A 148 17.64 7.16 1.31
N PRO A 149 17.73 5.93 0.79
CA PRO A 149 16.69 4.92 0.98
C PRO A 149 16.59 4.54 2.47
N LEU A 150 15.37 4.17 2.89
CA LEU A 150 15.06 3.61 4.20
C LEU A 150 14.41 2.24 4.06
N LEU A 151 14.86 1.28 4.87
CA LEU A 151 14.16 0.02 5.10
C LEU A 151 12.96 0.20 6.05
N LEU A 152 12.09 -0.82 6.15
CA LEU A 152 10.86 -0.73 6.92
C LEU A 152 11.09 -0.48 8.42
N ASP A 153 12.12 -1.09 9.00
CA ASP A 153 12.52 -0.89 10.41
C ASP A 153 13.12 0.49 10.66
N GLU A 154 13.88 1.03 9.71
CA GLU A 154 14.34 2.42 9.78
C GLU A 154 13.17 3.42 9.71
N VAL A 155 12.15 3.14 8.90
CA VAL A 155 10.92 3.94 8.88
C VAL A 155 10.20 3.83 10.23
N GLU A 156 10.03 2.63 10.78
CA GLU A 156 9.45 2.43 12.12
C GLU A 156 10.21 3.24 13.18
N ALA A 157 11.54 3.15 13.21
CA ALA A 157 12.38 3.88 14.15
C ALA A 157 12.28 5.40 13.96
N LEU A 158 12.22 5.89 12.72
CA LEU A 158 12.05 7.31 12.40
C LEU A 158 10.73 7.86 12.94
N LEU A 159 9.63 7.11 12.79
CA LEU A 159 8.32 7.59 13.22
C LEU A 159 8.14 7.67 14.74
N VAL A 160 9.00 6.98 15.50
CA VAL A 160 9.06 7.02 16.97
C VAL A 160 10.15 8.00 17.46
N SER A 161 10.94 8.58 16.55
CA SER A 161 12.00 9.52 16.90
C SER A 161 11.46 10.87 17.40
N LYS A 162 12.38 11.76 17.80
CA LYS A 162 12.07 13.14 18.20
C LYS A 162 12.03 14.12 17.01
N SER A 163 12.12 13.63 15.78
CA SER A 163 12.11 14.45 14.56
C SER A 163 10.70 14.90 14.21
N LEU A 164 10.58 16.09 13.63
CA LEU A 164 9.35 16.50 12.94
C LEU A 164 9.36 15.86 11.54
N VAL A 165 8.47 14.89 11.32
CA VAL A 165 8.40 14.12 10.07
C VAL A 165 7.25 14.64 9.21
N VAL A 166 7.58 15.10 8.00
CA VAL A 166 6.58 15.28 6.93
C VAL A 166 6.50 13.99 6.11
N ASP A 167 5.46 13.21 6.34
CA ASP A 167 5.24 11.89 5.72
C ASP A 167 4.43 12.03 4.42
N ALA A 168 5.10 11.89 3.28
CA ALA A 168 4.50 11.91 1.94
C ALA A 168 3.89 10.58 1.50
N CYS A 169 4.12 9.51 2.26
CA CYS A 169 3.42 8.24 2.06
C CYS A 169 1.99 8.34 2.60
N ARG A 170 1.78 9.08 3.70
CA ARG A 170 0.47 9.22 4.36
C ARG A 170 -0.15 10.62 4.28
N TYR A 171 0.56 11.59 3.73
CA TYR A 171 0.16 13.00 3.69
C TYR A 171 -0.11 13.58 5.08
N VAL A 172 0.78 13.33 6.03
CA VAL A 172 0.69 13.83 7.41
C VAL A 172 1.96 14.56 7.83
N VAL A 173 1.83 15.47 8.78
CA VAL A 173 2.96 16.03 9.52
C VAL A 173 2.85 15.53 10.94
N ARG A 174 3.93 14.98 11.50
CA ARG A 174 3.91 14.39 12.83
C ARG A 174 5.18 14.63 13.62
N GLU A 175 5.01 14.68 14.92
CA GLU A 175 6.08 14.68 15.91
C GLU A 175 5.62 13.83 17.09
N ARG A 176 6.39 12.80 17.45
CA ARG A 176 6.02 11.83 18.49
C ARG A 176 4.59 11.29 18.26
N ASP A 177 3.70 11.51 19.22
CA ASP A 177 2.30 11.05 19.22
C ASP A 177 1.32 12.05 18.57
N VAL A 178 1.78 13.26 18.24
CA VAL A 178 0.93 14.29 17.62
C VAL A 178 1.02 14.15 16.10
N THR A 179 -0.13 13.93 15.46
CA THR A 179 -0.24 13.79 14.00
C THR A 179 -1.28 14.75 13.45
N VAL A 180 -0.90 15.53 12.44
CA VAL A 180 -1.77 16.44 11.69
C VAL A 180 -1.94 15.90 10.27
N SER A 181 -3.17 15.53 9.91
CA SER A 181 -3.49 15.03 8.57
C SER A 181 -3.70 16.16 7.57
N LEU A 182 -3.02 16.06 6.42
CA LEU A 182 -3.15 16.95 5.27
C LEU A 182 -3.64 16.20 4.01
N ALA A 183 -4.12 14.96 4.16
CA ALA A 183 -4.49 14.08 3.05
C ALA A 183 -5.54 14.68 2.09
N THR A 184 -6.50 15.43 2.62
CA THR A 184 -7.55 16.10 1.82
C THR A 184 -7.15 17.52 1.38
N ARG A 185 -5.92 17.94 1.69
CA ARG A 185 -5.43 19.32 1.53
C ARG A 185 -4.10 19.32 0.77
N PRO A 186 -4.09 18.94 -0.52
CA PRO A 186 -2.86 18.71 -1.29
C PRO A 186 -1.98 19.95 -1.40
N VAL A 187 -2.57 21.15 -1.46
CA VAL A 187 -1.84 22.42 -1.47
C VAL A 187 -1.10 22.65 -0.15
N LEU A 188 -1.76 22.42 0.99
CA LEU A 188 -1.14 22.59 2.29
C LEU A 188 -0.02 21.57 2.52
N PHE A 189 -0.23 20.33 2.08
CA PHE A 189 0.82 19.32 2.13
C PHE A 189 2.02 19.69 1.26
N ALA A 190 1.79 20.17 0.03
CA ALA A 190 2.86 20.60 -0.86
C ALA A 190 3.70 21.74 -0.24
N LEU A 191 3.05 22.70 0.43
CA LEU A 191 3.73 23.77 1.16
C LEU A 191 4.53 23.22 2.35
N ALA A 192 3.93 22.37 3.18
CA ALA A 192 4.60 21.77 4.33
C ALA A 192 5.86 20.99 3.92
N ARG A 193 5.73 20.15 2.88
CA ARG A 193 6.85 19.40 2.30
C ARG A 193 7.94 20.32 1.77
N ALA A 194 7.59 21.35 1.00
CA ALA A 194 8.58 22.26 0.44
C ALA A 194 9.38 22.99 1.52
N LEU A 195 8.72 23.44 2.59
CA LEU A 195 9.38 24.08 3.73
C LEU A 195 10.28 23.09 4.50
N ALA A 196 9.83 21.85 4.68
CA ALA A 196 10.59 20.82 5.39
C ALA A 196 11.84 20.37 4.63
N GLU A 197 11.77 20.24 3.30
CA GLU A 197 12.93 19.88 2.46
C GLU A 197 14.04 20.95 2.49
N ALA A 198 13.65 22.23 2.62
CA ALA A 198 14.59 23.34 2.64
C ALA A 198 15.21 23.60 4.02
N TRP A 199 14.63 23.03 5.08
CA TRP A 199 15.10 23.24 6.45
C TRP A 199 16.59 22.89 6.58
N PRO A 200 17.42 23.72 7.26
CA PRO A 200 17.05 24.87 8.11
C PRO A 200 16.83 26.21 7.39
N ASN A 201 16.91 26.25 6.07
CA ASN A 201 16.77 27.47 5.29
C ASN A 201 15.29 27.81 5.02
N ASP A 202 15.05 29.03 4.56
CA ASP A 202 13.76 29.46 4.08
C ASP A 202 13.51 29.09 2.60
N VAL A 203 12.25 29.15 2.19
CA VAL A 203 11.83 28.96 0.80
C VAL A 203 11.22 30.26 0.30
N THR A 204 11.62 30.68 -0.90
CA THR A 204 11.10 31.89 -1.55
C THR A 204 9.62 31.76 -1.88
N ARG A 205 8.91 32.89 -1.99
CA ARG A 205 7.48 32.91 -2.35
C ARG A 205 7.25 32.31 -3.73
N GLU A 206 8.15 32.58 -4.66
CA GLU A 206 8.11 32.10 -6.04
C GLU A 206 8.22 30.57 -6.09
N THR A 207 9.16 29.99 -5.34
CA THR A 207 9.32 28.53 -5.26
C THR A 207 8.11 27.87 -4.60
N LEU A 208 7.55 28.45 -3.53
CA LEU A 208 6.34 27.94 -2.89
C LEU A 208 5.14 27.98 -3.84
N VAL A 209 4.98 29.06 -4.62
CA VAL A 209 3.90 29.15 -5.61
C VAL A 209 4.05 28.08 -6.68
N ALA A 210 5.25 27.93 -7.24
CA ALA A 210 5.53 26.94 -8.28
C ALA A 210 5.23 25.51 -7.80
N ARG A 211 5.66 25.16 -6.58
CA ARG A 211 5.47 23.82 -6.01
C ARG A 211 4.02 23.53 -5.61
N ALA A 212 3.32 24.50 -5.02
CA ALA A 212 2.00 24.26 -4.43
C ALA A 212 0.83 24.43 -5.42
N PHE A 213 0.96 25.32 -6.41
CA PHE A 213 -0.13 25.66 -7.33
C PHE A 213 0.05 25.12 -8.75
N ARG A 214 1.17 24.44 -9.04
CA ARG A 214 1.49 23.85 -10.36
C ARG A 214 1.38 24.85 -11.53
N GLY A 215 1.45 26.16 -11.26
CA GLY A 215 1.33 27.25 -12.23
C GLY A 215 2.69 27.71 -12.73
N LYS A 216 2.77 28.08 -14.02
CA LYS A 216 4.05 28.46 -14.66
C LYS A 216 4.59 29.84 -14.25
N HIS A 217 3.81 30.73 -13.65
CA HIS A 217 4.29 32.02 -13.11
C HIS A 217 3.46 32.49 -11.92
N ALA A 218 4.14 33.03 -10.90
CA ALA A 218 3.50 33.66 -9.74
C ALA A 218 3.00 35.06 -10.09
N ASP A 219 1.71 35.20 -10.37
CA ASP A 219 1.04 36.51 -10.46
C ASP A 219 0.62 37.03 -9.07
N GLU A 220 0.08 38.25 -9.00
CA GLU A 220 -0.38 38.84 -7.74
C GLU A 220 -1.48 38.00 -7.07
N SER A 221 -2.32 37.36 -7.87
CA SER A 221 -3.37 36.45 -7.40
C SER A 221 -2.77 35.23 -6.68
N HIS A 222 -1.71 34.63 -7.23
CA HIS A 222 -0.98 33.55 -6.58
C HIS A 222 -0.29 33.99 -5.30
N ARG A 223 0.24 35.23 -5.25
CA ARG A 223 0.84 35.78 -4.01
C ARG A 223 -0.22 35.98 -2.92
N ALA A 224 -1.39 36.51 -3.26
CA ALA A 224 -2.51 36.63 -2.32
C ALA A 224 -2.98 35.26 -1.83
N ARG A 225 -3.13 34.29 -2.74
CA ARG A 225 -3.51 32.91 -2.39
C ARG A 225 -2.48 32.23 -1.50
N LEU A 226 -1.18 32.39 -1.79
CA LEU A 226 -0.11 31.85 -0.95
C LEU A 226 -0.23 32.33 0.50
N ARG A 227 -0.50 33.63 0.72
CA ARG A 227 -0.67 34.17 2.09
C ARG A 227 -1.81 33.48 2.83
N VAL A 228 -2.95 33.26 2.16
CA VAL A 228 -4.11 32.55 2.73
C VAL A 228 -3.75 31.11 3.09
N GLU A 229 -3.12 30.37 2.17
CA GLU A 229 -2.77 28.96 2.41
C GLU A 229 -1.68 28.81 3.48
N ILE A 230 -0.72 29.75 3.58
CA ILE A 230 0.25 29.80 4.69
C ILE A 230 -0.47 30.06 6.02
N GLY A 231 -1.45 30.96 6.06
CA GLY A 231 -2.27 31.19 7.26
C GLY A 231 -3.02 29.93 7.70
N ARG A 232 -3.59 29.18 6.75
CA ARG A 232 -4.24 27.89 7.02
C ARG A 232 -3.23 26.84 7.50
N LEU A 233 -2.05 26.77 6.89
CA LEU A 233 -0.99 25.85 7.28
C LEU A 233 -0.54 26.12 8.72
N ARG A 234 -0.32 27.39 9.09
CA ARG A 234 0.00 27.80 10.48
C ARG A 234 -1.05 27.31 11.46
N SER A 235 -2.34 27.53 11.15
CA SER A 235 -3.44 27.09 12.01
C SER A 235 -3.42 25.57 12.23
N MET A 236 -3.14 24.80 11.19
CA MET A 236 -3.05 23.33 11.28
C MET A 236 -1.83 22.84 12.04
N LEU A 237 -0.66 23.45 11.82
CA LEU A 237 0.60 23.02 12.41
C LEU A 237 0.90 23.65 13.77
N ARG A 238 -0.01 24.47 14.32
CA ARG A 238 0.17 25.25 15.55
C ARG A 238 0.69 24.48 16.77
N THR A 239 0.51 23.15 16.82
CA THR A 239 0.95 22.31 17.95
C THR A 239 2.30 21.62 17.68
N LEU A 240 2.86 21.76 16.48
CA LEU A 240 4.04 21.06 16.00
C LEU A 240 5.16 22.05 15.61
N ALA A 241 4.79 23.09 14.86
CA ALA A 241 5.74 24.01 14.26
C ALA A 241 5.09 25.34 13.88
N ASP A 242 5.89 26.40 13.91
CA ASP A 242 5.56 27.69 13.32
C ASP A 242 6.00 27.76 11.85
N VAL A 243 5.30 28.58 11.08
CA VAL A 243 5.71 28.95 9.71
C VAL A 243 6.03 30.45 9.71
N SER A 244 7.30 30.79 9.89
CA SER A 244 7.76 32.17 10.04
C SER A 244 7.98 32.85 8.69
N ALA A 245 7.57 34.11 8.56
CA ALA A 245 7.86 34.90 7.37
C ALA A 245 9.32 35.37 7.40
N THR A 246 9.99 35.30 6.26
CA THR A 246 11.34 35.83 6.05
C THR A 246 11.31 36.97 5.05
N LYS A 247 12.48 37.57 4.78
CA LYS A 247 12.63 38.61 3.75
C LYS A 247 12.11 38.11 2.39
N GLN A 248 12.53 36.90 1.98
CA GLN A 248 12.23 36.36 0.65
C GLN A 248 11.06 35.37 0.62
N GLY A 249 10.65 34.81 1.77
CA GLY A 249 9.51 33.90 1.81
C GLY A 249 9.15 33.41 3.20
N PHE A 250 9.28 32.10 3.43
CA PHE A 250 8.84 31.45 4.67
C PHE A 250 9.79 30.32 5.09
N ALA A 251 9.91 30.11 6.40
CA ALA A 251 10.66 29.01 7.01
C ALA A 251 9.79 28.21 7.97
N LEU A 252 10.02 26.90 8.07
CA LEU A 252 9.38 26.04 9.07
C LEU A 252 10.27 26.01 10.33
N VAL A 253 9.67 26.27 11.48
CA VAL A 253 10.36 26.34 12.77
C VAL A 253 9.69 25.34 13.72
N PRO A 254 10.32 24.19 14.01
CA PRO A 254 9.73 23.20 14.90
C PRO A 254 9.72 23.73 16.34
N HIS A 255 8.68 23.39 17.11
CA HIS A 255 8.57 23.84 18.50
C HIS A 255 9.50 23.06 19.44
N LEU A 256 9.57 21.73 19.26
CA LEU A 256 10.29 20.83 20.16
C LEU A 256 11.31 19.95 19.43
N ALA A 257 11.08 19.64 18.15
CA ALA A 257 11.96 18.76 17.38
C ALA A 257 13.33 19.38 17.13
N CYS A 258 14.38 18.56 17.27
CA CYS A 258 15.76 18.97 17.00
C CYS A 258 16.09 18.99 15.51
N ASP A 259 15.25 18.37 14.68
CA ASP A 259 15.38 18.30 13.24
C ASP A 259 14.03 18.12 12.53
N ILE A 260 14.01 18.52 11.25
CA ILE A 260 12.89 18.28 10.34
C ILE A 260 13.37 17.37 9.22
N VAL A 261 12.56 16.36 8.92
CA VAL A 261 12.84 15.39 7.87
C VAL A 261 11.59 15.15 7.02
N VAL A 262 11.80 14.81 5.76
CA VAL A 262 10.71 14.40 4.86
C VAL A 262 10.86 12.91 4.59
N LEU A 263 9.79 12.17 4.87
CA LEU A 263 9.67 10.77 4.47
C LEU A 263 8.97 10.73 3.11
N ALA A 264 9.76 10.56 2.05
CA ALA A 264 9.30 10.51 0.67
C ALA A 264 9.00 9.07 0.24
N ARG A 265 8.16 8.92 -0.79
CA ARG A 265 7.89 7.60 -1.40
C ARG A 265 9.17 7.06 -2.05
N PRO A 266 9.37 5.71 -2.10
CA PRO A 266 10.52 5.09 -2.78
C PRO A 266 10.65 5.56 -4.24
N VAL A 267 9.50 5.66 -4.92
CA VAL A 267 9.37 6.10 -6.30
C VAL A 267 8.31 7.20 -6.34
N GLU A 268 8.62 8.33 -6.98
CA GLU A 268 7.70 9.44 -7.17
C GLU A 268 7.31 9.55 -8.64
N GLU A 269 6.14 9.03 -8.94
CA GLU A 269 5.58 8.94 -10.29
C GLU A 269 4.12 9.34 -10.28
N ASP A 270 3.64 9.86 -11.40
CA ASP A 270 2.20 10.03 -11.60
C ASP A 270 1.51 8.67 -11.48
N HIS A 271 0.42 8.61 -10.73
CA HIS A 271 -0.31 7.36 -10.48
C HIS A 271 0.54 6.27 -9.79
N ALA A 272 1.54 6.64 -9.00
CA ALA A 272 2.40 5.72 -8.25
C ALA A 272 1.60 4.71 -7.39
N GLU A 273 0.45 5.10 -6.83
CA GLU A 273 -0.42 4.18 -6.09
C GLU A 273 -0.97 3.04 -6.97
N VAL A 274 -1.26 3.28 -8.25
CA VAL A 274 -1.68 2.23 -9.19
C VAL A 274 -0.51 1.30 -9.50
N LEU A 275 0.68 1.84 -9.74
CA LEU A 275 1.89 1.04 -9.98
C LEU A 275 2.24 0.16 -8.77
N ALA A 276 2.07 0.68 -7.54
CA ALA A 276 2.35 -0.07 -6.32
C ALA A 276 1.48 -1.33 -6.20
N PHE A 277 0.23 -1.29 -6.67
CA PHE A 277 -0.64 -2.48 -6.70
C PHE A 277 -0.25 -3.50 -7.76
N LEU A 278 0.39 -3.07 -8.85
CA LEU A 278 0.82 -3.95 -9.94
C LEU A 278 2.26 -4.46 -9.76
N ALA A 279 2.97 -3.97 -8.74
CA ALA A 279 4.38 -4.26 -8.52
C ALA A 279 4.68 -5.71 -8.13
N ASP A 280 3.68 -6.46 -7.66
CA ASP A 280 3.78 -7.91 -7.41
C ASP A 280 3.75 -8.73 -8.71
N GLY A 281 3.57 -8.08 -9.87
CA GLY A 281 3.47 -8.74 -11.17
C GLY A 281 2.13 -9.45 -11.39
N GLU A 282 1.19 -9.32 -10.45
CA GLU A 282 -0.11 -9.97 -10.57
C GLU A 282 -1.01 -9.27 -11.58
N SER A 283 -1.97 -10.01 -12.11
CA SER A 283 -2.92 -9.49 -13.10
C SER A 283 -4.17 -8.93 -12.41
N TRP A 284 -4.35 -7.61 -12.46
CA TRP A 284 -5.47 -6.93 -11.79
C TRP A 284 -6.56 -6.49 -12.77
N SER A 285 -7.83 -6.54 -12.35
CA SER A 285 -8.91 -5.86 -13.08
C SER A 285 -9.01 -4.38 -12.69
N SER A 286 -9.51 -3.53 -13.60
CA SER A 286 -9.75 -2.11 -13.31
C SER A 286 -10.73 -1.91 -12.13
N SER A 287 -11.70 -2.82 -11.97
CA SER A 287 -12.67 -2.78 -10.86
C SER A 287 -12.05 -3.12 -9.51
N ALA A 288 -11.14 -4.10 -9.45
CA ALA A 288 -10.43 -4.45 -8.23
C ALA A 288 -9.48 -3.34 -7.78
N LEU A 289 -8.75 -2.72 -8.72
CA LEU A 289 -7.92 -1.55 -8.43
C LEU A 289 -8.76 -0.37 -7.91
N ALA A 290 -9.94 -0.14 -8.51
CA ALA A 290 -10.87 0.90 -8.04
C ALA A 290 -11.36 0.64 -6.60
N LEU A 291 -11.69 -0.61 -6.29
CA LEU A 291 -12.06 -1.02 -4.92
C LEU A 291 -10.89 -0.82 -3.95
N ALA A 292 -9.68 -1.24 -4.32
CA ALA A 292 -8.52 -1.18 -3.44
C ALA A 292 -8.03 0.25 -3.19
N LEU A 293 -8.15 1.13 -4.18
CA LEU A 293 -7.73 2.54 -4.10
C LEU A 293 -8.87 3.47 -3.63
N GLY A 294 -10.08 2.97 -3.41
CA GLY A 294 -11.24 3.78 -3.03
C GLY A 294 -11.59 4.85 -4.07
N ALA A 295 -11.34 4.58 -5.35
CA ALA A 295 -11.52 5.52 -6.45
C ALA A 295 -12.58 5.02 -7.44
N SER A 296 -13.11 5.93 -8.27
CA SER A 296 -14.01 5.51 -9.35
C SER A 296 -13.27 4.69 -10.41
N GLN A 297 -13.93 3.70 -11.03
CA GLN A 297 -13.33 2.93 -12.14
C GLN A 297 -12.86 3.83 -13.29
N ARG A 298 -13.59 4.92 -13.56
CA ARG A 298 -13.20 5.91 -14.59
C ARG A 298 -11.87 6.58 -14.24
N THR A 299 -11.64 6.90 -12.97
CA THR A 299 -10.37 7.49 -12.50
C THR A 299 -9.22 6.51 -12.70
N ILE A 300 -9.42 5.26 -12.28
CA ILE A 300 -8.40 4.20 -12.43
C ILE A 300 -8.11 3.91 -13.90
N GLN A 301 -9.13 3.84 -14.75
CA GLN A 301 -8.92 3.59 -16.18
C GLN A 301 -8.06 4.68 -16.82
N ARG A 302 -8.33 5.96 -16.52
CA ARG A 302 -7.50 7.08 -17.01
C ARG A 302 -6.05 7.00 -16.52
N ALA A 303 -5.85 6.59 -15.28
CA ALA A 303 -4.51 6.39 -14.71
C ALA A 303 -3.77 5.25 -15.43
N LEU A 304 -4.44 4.10 -15.64
CA LEU A 304 -3.90 2.96 -16.36
C LEU A 304 -3.57 3.30 -17.82
N ASP A 305 -4.45 4.02 -18.51
CA ASP A 305 -4.22 4.45 -19.90
C ASP A 305 -3.00 5.38 -19.98
N ALA A 306 -2.85 6.31 -19.02
CA ALA A 306 -1.70 7.21 -18.95
C ALA A 306 -0.39 6.48 -18.62
N LEU A 307 -0.44 5.45 -17.78
CA LEU A 307 0.71 4.59 -17.48
C LEU A 307 1.08 3.68 -18.66
N ALA A 308 0.09 3.18 -19.39
CA ALA A 308 0.28 2.33 -20.57
C ALA A 308 0.90 3.11 -21.72
N ALA A 309 0.49 4.37 -21.90
CA ALA A 309 1.11 5.27 -22.88
C ALA A 309 2.59 5.58 -22.59
N LYS A 310 3.07 5.27 -21.37
CA LYS A 310 4.48 5.38 -20.95
C LYS A 310 5.16 4.01 -20.81
N ASP A 311 4.54 2.94 -21.32
CA ASP A 311 5.01 1.55 -21.23
C ASP A 311 5.26 1.04 -19.80
N LYS A 312 4.61 1.65 -18.79
CA LYS A 312 4.77 1.26 -17.38
C LYS A 312 3.83 0.14 -16.95
N VAL A 313 2.74 -0.06 -17.70
CA VAL A 313 1.76 -1.14 -17.51
C VAL A 313 1.34 -1.66 -18.87
N GLN A 314 0.96 -2.94 -18.92
CA GLN A 314 0.39 -3.57 -20.10
C GLN A 314 -0.98 -4.15 -19.78
N SER A 315 -1.80 -4.35 -20.82
CA SER A 315 -3.11 -4.97 -20.69
C SER A 315 -3.24 -6.21 -21.57
N PHE A 316 -4.00 -7.20 -21.11
CA PHE A 316 -4.35 -8.41 -21.87
C PHE A 316 -5.82 -8.75 -21.66
N GLY A 317 -6.40 -9.44 -22.64
CA GLY A 317 -7.85 -9.68 -22.70
C GLY A 317 -8.64 -8.46 -23.19
N ARG A 318 -9.97 -8.60 -23.22
CA ARG A 318 -10.91 -7.57 -23.72
C ARG A 318 -12.12 -7.45 -22.80
N GLY A 319 -12.73 -6.26 -22.78
CA GLY A 319 -13.95 -5.98 -22.01
C GLY A 319 -13.79 -6.32 -20.53
N ARG A 320 -14.74 -7.11 -19.98
CA ARG A 320 -14.73 -7.55 -18.57
C ARG A 320 -13.56 -8.45 -18.21
N ALA A 321 -12.97 -9.13 -19.18
CA ALA A 321 -11.80 -9.99 -18.98
C ALA A 321 -10.47 -9.25 -19.12
N ARG A 322 -10.49 -7.91 -19.32
CA ARG A 322 -9.25 -7.12 -19.40
C ARG A 322 -8.54 -7.11 -18.05
N ARG A 323 -7.26 -7.45 -18.06
CA ARG A 323 -6.36 -7.42 -16.90
C ARG A 323 -5.16 -6.53 -17.18
N TRP A 324 -4.57 -5.99 -16.12
CA TRP A 324 -3.44 -5.08 -16.12
C TRP A 324 -2.32 -5.64 -15.25
N MET A 325 -1.06 -5.51 -15.70
CA MET A 325 0.13 -5.82 -14.91
C MET A 325 1.29 -4.90 -15.31
N THR A 326 2.35 -4.85 -14.51
CA THR A 326 3.64 -4.30 -14.95
C THR A 326 4.25 -5.22 -16.01
N PRO A 327 4.85 -4.70 -17.09
CA PRO A 327 5.55 -5.53 -18.07
C PRO A 327 6.56 -6.44 -17.36
N PRO A 328 6.68 -7.72 -17.75
CA PRO A 328 7.72 -8.57 -17.19
C PRO A 328 9.08 -7.94 -17.47
N LEU A 329 9.97 -7.94 -16.47
CA LEU A 329 11.35 -7.51 -16.68
C LEU A 329 11.96 -8.32 -17.85
N PRO A 330 12.68 -7.67 -18.78
CA PRO A 330 13.33 -8.39 -19.88
C PRO A 330 14.32 -9.39 -19.28
N GLY A 331 13.98 -10.67 -19.38
CA GLY A 331 14.68 -11.77 -18.70
C GLY A 331 14.00 -13.12 -18.91
N PHE A 332 12.69 -13.11 -19.17
CA PHE A 332 11.98 -14.27 -19.71
C PHE A 332 11.59 -13.99 -21.16
N ALA A 333 12.36 -14.54 -22.10
CA ALA A 333 11.89 -14.72 -23.46
C ALA A 333 10.82 -15.84 -23.44
N THR A 334 9.61 -15.53 -22.99
CA THR A 334 8.46 -16.44 -23.03
C THR A 334 8.18 -16.95 -24.45
N THR A 335 8.60 -16.20 -25.47
CA THR A 335 8.62 -16.63 -26.88
C THR A 335 9.46 -17.89 -27.13
N LEU A 336 10.50 -18.15 -26.32
CA LEU A 336 11.33 -19.37 -26.41
C LEU A 336 10.75 -20.54 -25.58
N LEU A 337 9.90 -20.27 -24.59
CA LEU A 337 9.23 -21.28 -23.77
C LEU A 337 7.93 -21.81 -24.42
N LEU A 338 7.40 -21.08 -25.39
CA LEU A 338 6.26 -21.46 -26.23
C LEU A 338 6.71 -21.79 -27.65
N THR A 339 7.83 -22.52 -27.80
CA THR A 339 8.12 -23.18 -29.07
C THR A 339 7.02 -24.22 -29.31
N ALA A 340 6.17 -23.98 -30.32
CA ALA A 340 5.33 -25.03 -30.86
C ALA A 340 6.23 -26.21 -31.25
N PRO A 341 5.83 -27.47 -31.02
CA PRO A 341 6.62 -28.60 -31.49
C PRO A 341 6.83 -28.43 -32.99
N LEU A 342 8.09 -28.49 -33.42
CA LEU A 342 8.43 -28.53 -34.84
C LEU A 342 7.61 -29.66 -35.47
N PRO A 343 6.95 -29.43 -36.63
CA PRO A 343 6.25 -30.50 -37.31
C PRO A 343 7.26 -31.63 -37.57
N ASN A 344 6.89 -32.83 -37.11
CA ASN A 344 7.69 -34.06 -37.16
C ASN A 344 8.53 -34.14 -38.43
N GLY A 345 9.85 -34.22 -38.26
CA GLY A 345 10.78 -34.74 -39.26
C GLY A 345 10.98 -36.23 -39.05
#